data_AF-A0A645B7V7-F1
#
_entry.id   AF-A0A645B7V7-F1
#
_cell.length_a   1.000
_cell.length_b   1.000
_cell.length_c   1.000
_cell.angle_alpha   90.00
_cell.angle_beta   90.00
_cell.angle_gamma   90.00
#
_symmetry.space_group_name_H-M   'P 1'
#
loop_
_entity.id
_entity.type
_entity.pdbx_description
1 polymer ?
#
loop_
_entity_poly.entity_id
_entity_poly.type
_entity_poly.pdbx_seq_one_letter_code
_entity_poly.pdbx_strand_id
1 'polypeptide(L)'
;MSGGHFDYQQYRIDTIAEEILEIIRENKEGYDSFSGDIHYGYSSEGEIKEKPKDWQRYSDETIQEFKEGYRLCKLAAVYAQRIDWLVSGDDGEDSFHKRLKDDLEGIELKMKQLEERNWYIGEKREKE
;
A
#
# COMPACT_ATOMS: atom_id res chain seq x y z
N MET A 1 -5.07 -22.52 20.79
CA MET A 1 -4.68 -21.56 19.74
C MET A 1 -5.24 -20.22 20.20
N SER A 2 -4.39 -19.24 20.54
CA SER A 2 -4.88 -17.90 20.89
C SER A 2 -5.50 -17.33 19.62
N GLY A 3 -6.72 -16.79 19.71
CA GLY A 3 -7.49 -16.32 18.55
C GLY A 3 -7.00 -14.98 17.98
N GLY A 4 -5.84 -14.50 18.41
CA GLY A 4 -5.47 -13.08 18.33
C GLY A 4 -6.42 -12.23 19.18
N HIS A 5 -5.88 -11.22 19.86
CA HIS A 5 -6.68 -10.22 20.56
C HIS A 5 -7.45 -9.30 19.59
N PHE A 6 -6.92 -9.09 18.39
CA PHE A 6 -7.49 -8.25 17.33
C PHE A 6 -8.04 -9.04 16.14
N ASP A 7 -8.48 -10.30 16.33
CA ASP A 7 -9.13 -11.10 15.28
C ASP A 7 -8.35 -11.15 13.94
N TYR A 8 -7.02 -11.14 14.02
CA TYR A 8 -6.11 -11.15 12.87
C TYR A 8 -6.30 -9.99 11.86
N GLN A 9 -6.91 -8.87 12.28
CA GLN A 9 -7.18 -7.73 11.40
C GLN A 9 -5.92 -7.08 10.82
N GLN A 10 -4.75 -7.27 11.44
CA GLN A 10 -3.45 -6.80 10.92
C GLN A 10 -3.18 -7.30 9.49
N TYR A 11 -3.62 -8.50 9.12
CA TYR A 11 -3.42 -9.01 7.76
C TYR A 11 -4.27 -8.26 6.74
N ARG A 12 -5.43 -7.71 7.14
CA ARG A 12 -6.23 -6.86 6.26
C ARG A 12 -5.53 -5.53 6.00
N ILE A 13 -4.93 -4.94 7.03
CA ILE A 13 -4.13 -3.71 6.88
C ILE A 13 -2.92 -3.99 5.96
N ASP A 14 -2.25 -5.13 6.15
CA ASP A 14 -1.13 -5.52 5.29
C ASP A 14 -1.57 -5.74 3.84
N THR A 15 -2.73 -6.37 3.62
CA THR A 15 -3.32 -6.56 2.29
C THR A 15 -3.61 -5.21 1.62
N ILE A 16 -4.19 -4.25 2.35
CA ILE A 16 -4.41 -2.89 1.84
C ILE A 16 -3.08 -2.24 1.42
N ALA A 17 -2.01 -2.43 2.19
CA ALA A 17 -0.70 -1.94 1.80
C ALA A 17 -0.25 -2.54 0.46
N GLU A 18 -0.35 -3.86 0.29
CA GLU A 18 0.03 -4.51 -0.97
C GLU A 18 -0.83 -4.03 -2.16
N GLU A 19 -2.14 -3.82 -1.96
CA GLU A 19 -3.03 -3.24 -2.98
C GLU A 19 -2.61 -1.81 -3.37
N ILE A 20 -2.27 -0.95 -2.40
CA ILE A 20 -1.73 0.39 -2.66
C ILE A 20 -0.44 0.31 -3.49
N LEU A 21 0.43 -0.64 -3.16
CA LEU A 21 1.68 -0.85 -3.89
C LEU A 21 1.44 -1.27 -5.34
N GLU A 22 0.42 -2.09 -5.61
CA GLU A 22 0.01 -2.44 -6.98
C GLU A 22 -0.52 -1.22 -7.73
N ILE A 23 -1.38 -0.40 -7.10
CA ILE A 23 -1.89 0.84 -7.69
C ILE A 23 -0.74 1.78 -8.09
N ILE A 24 0.27 1.93 -7.23
CA ILE A 24 1.47 2.75 -7.53
C ILE A 24 2.22 2.21 -8.76
N ARG A 25 2.34 0.88 -8.89
CA ARG A 25 3.04 0.22 -10.00
C ARG A 25 2.31 0.40 -11.34
N GLU A 26 0.99 0.29 -11.31
CA GLU A 26 0.11 0.40 -12.49
C GLU A 26 0.02 1.84 -13.03
N ASN A 27 0.32 2.85 -12.21
CA ASN A 27 0.22 4.28 -12.55
C ASN A 27 1.10 4.76 -13.74
N LYS A 28 1.90 3.91 -14.40
CA LYS A 28 2.85 4.29 -15.47
C LYS A 28 2.47 3.94 -16.90
N GLU A 29 1.37 3.24 -17.17
CA GLU A 29 0.94 2.98 -18.55
C GLU A 29 -0.18 3.95 -18.97
N GLY A 30 0.17 5.09 -19.59
CA GLY A 30 -0.76 5.91 -20.39
C GLY A 30 -0.83 7.42 -20.10
N TYR A 31 -0.49 8.22 -21.12
CA TYR A 31 -0.82 9.63 -21.40
C TYR A 31 -0.45 10.76 -20.41
N ASP A 32 0.04 11.87 -20.98
CA ASP A 32 0.24 13.16 -20.30
C ASP A 32 -1.06 13.66 -19.67
N SER A 33 -0.90 14.28 -18.49
CA SER A 33 -1.92 14.80 -17.58
C SER A 33 -3.23 15.21 -18.25
N PHE A 34 -4.33 14.52 -17.94
CA PHE A 34 -5.67 15.06 -18.15
C PHE A 34 -6.02 15.98 -16.98
N SER A 35 -6.15 17.27 -17.23
CA SER A 35 -6.30 18.33 -16.22
C SER A 35 -7.78 18.68 -15.92
N GLY A 36 -8.68 17.71 -15.92
CA GLY A 36 -10.11 17.96 -15.75
C GLY A 36 -10.78 16.96 -14.80
N ASP A 37 -11.74 17.45 -14.02
CA ASP A 37 -12.66 16.62 -13.25
C ASP A 37 -13.46 15.74 -14.23
N ILE A 38 -13.23 14.42 -14.25
CA ILE A 38 -14.02 13.52 -15.08
C ILE A 38 -15.02 12.74 -14.22
N HIS A 39 -16.30 12.97 -14.50
CA HIS A 39 -17.41 12.16 -14.00
C HIS A 39 -17.64 10.95 -14.91
N TYR A 40 -17.52 9.75 -14.36
CA TYR A 40 -17.95 8.49 -14.98
C TYR A 40 -19.20 7.97 -14.29
N GLY A 41 -20.08 7.32 -15.04
CA GLY A 41 -21.39 6.87 -14.57
C GLY A 41 -22.53 7.45 -15.40
N TYR A 42 -23.76 7.36 -14.86
CA TYR A 42 -24.96 7.92 -15.49
C TYR A 42 -24.97 9.44 -15.35
N SER A 43 -24.96 10.17 -16.47
CA SER A 43 -25.37 11.57 -16.43
C SER A 43 -26.87 11.66 -16.15
N SER A 44 -27.33 12.80 -15.61
CA SER A 44 -28.76 13.13 -15.49
C SER A 44 -29.51 13.13 -16.83
N GLU A 45 -28.76 13.14 -17.93
CA GLU A 45 -29.24 13.13 -19.31
C GLU A 45 -29.26 11.71 -19.92
N GLY A 46 -28.86 10.68 -19.14
CA GLY A 46 -28.89 9.27 -19.56
C GLY A 46 -27.68 8.82 -20.39
N GLU A 47 -26.62 9.64 -20.49
CA GLU A 47 -25.38 9.22 -21.14
C GLU A 47 -24.54 8.36 -20.20
N ILE A 48 -24.11 7.19 -20.68
CA ILE A 48 -23.12 6.35 -20.01
C ILE A 48 -21.75 6.84 -20.45
N LYS A 49 -20.98 7.45 -19.54
CA LYS A 49 -19.56 7.71 -19.77
C LYS A 49 -18.76 6.48 -19.34
N GLU A 50 -18.29 5.70 -20.31
CA GLU A 50 -17.38 4.58 -20.06
C GLU A 50 -16.05 5.11 -19.50
N LYS A 51 -15.54 4.43 -18.47
CA LYS A 51 -14.21 4.67 -17.93
C LYS A 51 -13.19 4.43 -19.06
N PRO A 52 -12.32 5.40 -19.41
CA PRO A 52 -11.28 5.20 -20.39
C PRO A 52 -10.49 3.97 -20.01
N LYS A 53 -10.15 3.20 -21.05
CA LYS A 53 -9.41 1.96 -20.91
C LYS A 53 -8.10 2.14 -20.11
N ASP A 54 -7.57 3.37 -20.08
CA ASP A 54 -6.32 3.77 -19.44
C ASP A 54 -6.53 4.79 -18.27
N TRP A 55 -7.73 4.83 -17.66
CA TRP A 55 -8.11 5.76 -16.56
C TRP A 55 -7.51 5.37 -15.20
N GLN A 56 -6.19 5.34 -15.08
CA GLN A 56 -5.53 4.96 -13.83
C GLN A 56 -4.29 5.80 -13.50
N ARG A 57 -4.17 7.00 -14.10
CA ARG A 57 -3.03 7.87 -13.83
C ARG A 57 -3.36 8.97 -12.82
N TYR A 58 -2.95 8.74 -11.58
CA TYR A 58 -2.84 9.72 -10.51
C TYR A 58 -1.64 10.66 -10.73
N SER A 59 -1.75 11.89 -10.19
CA SER A 59 -0.65 12.87 -10.22
C SER A 59 0.54 12.38 -9.40
N ASP A 60 1.75 12.89 -9.69
CA ASP A 60 2.95 12.56 -8.91
C ASP A 60 2.79 12.89 -7.42
N GLU A 61 2.11 14.01 -7.12
CA GLU A 61 1.75 14.41 -5.74
C GLU A 61 0.85 13.36 -5.08
N THR A 62 -0.21 12.91 -5.77
CA THR A 62 -1.09 11.85 -5.27
C THR A 62 -0.33 10.53 -5.06
N ILE A 63 0.60 10.21 -5.95
CA ILE A 63 1.44 9.02 -5.80
C ILE A 63 2.39 9.14 -4.60
N GLN A 64 2.91 10.32 -4.27
CA GLN A 64 3.67 10.48 -3.02
C GLN A 64 2.81 10.17 -1.80
N GLU A 65 1.56 10.63 -1.77
CA GLU A 65 0.63 10.29 -0.69
C GLU A 65 0.32 8.79 -0.63
N PHE A 66 0.23 8.11 -1.77
CA PHE A 66 0.03 6.65 -1.80
C PHE A 66 1.26 5.90 -1.27
N LYS A 67 2.48 6.35 -1.59
CA LYS A 67 3.71 5.78 -1.04
C LYS A 67 3.76 5.91 0.48
N GLU A 68 3.34 7.06 1.01
CA GLU A 68 3.24 7.26 2.45
C GLU A 68 2.11 6.42 3.06
N GLY A 69 0.96 6.30 2.38
CA GLY A 69 -0.14 5.42 2.76
C GLY A 69 0.30 3.96 2.88
N TYR A 70 1.07 3.45 1.90
CA TYR A 70 1.71 2.13 1.96
C TYR A 70 2.57 2.01 3.23
N ARG A 71 3.47 2.96 3.48
CA ARG A 71 4.36 2.96 4.65
C ARG A 71 3.57 2.89 5.96
N LEU A 72 2.56 3.75 6.11
CA LEU A 72 1.72 3.83 7.30
C LEU A 72 0.90 2.56 7.51
N CYS A 73 0.39 1.93 6.44
CA CYS A 73 -0.31 0.65 6.54
C CYS A 73 0.63 -0.48 7.02
N LYS A 74 1.85 -0.59 6.47
CA LYS A 74 2.84 -1.58 6.94
C LYS A 74 3.21 -1.36 8.41
N LEU A 75 3.41 -0.10 8.82
CA LEU A 75 3.66 0.24 10.22
C LEU A 75 2.48 -0.16 11.12
N ALA A 76 1.26 0.21 10.74
CA ALA A 76 0.06 -0.12 11.50
C ALA A 76 -0.14 -1.64 11.62
N ALA A 77 0.09 -2.40 10.56
CA ALA A 77 0.02 -3.86 10.58
C ALA A 77 1.05 -4.47 11.56
N VAL A 78 2.29 -3.98 11.54
CA VAL A 78 3.33 -4.42 12.49
C VAL A 78 2.96 -4.07 13.93
N TYR A 79 2.57 -2.84 14.21
CA TYR A 79 2.17 -2.44 15.56
C TYR A 79 0.99 -3.27 16.07
N ALA A 80 -0.05 -3.44 15.24
CA ALA A 80 -1.19 -4.28 15.57
C ALA A 80 -0.75 -5.71 15.89
N GLN A 81 0.11 -6.31 15.07
CA GLN A 81 0.63 -7.67 15.28
C GLN A 81 1.42 -7.81 16.59
N ARG A 82 2.31 -6.84 16.89
CA ARG A 82 3.19 -6.90 18.06
C ARG A 82 2.41 -6.71 19.34
N ILE A 83 1.46 -5.77 19.35
CA ILE A 83 0.58 -5.53 20.49
C ILE A 83 -0.31 -6.76 20.70
N ASP A 84 -0.88 -7.32 19.63
CA ASP A 84 -1.73 -8.52 19.66
C ASP A 84 -1.07 -9.69 20.39
N TRP A 85 0.18 -10.00 20.05
CA TRP A 85 0.93 -11.08 20.70
C TRP A 85 1.25 -10.78 22.17
N LEU A 86 1.63 -9.54 22.49
CA LEU A 86 1.92 -9.13 23.86
C LEU A 86 0.68 -9.28 24.76
N VAL A 87 -0.47 -8.77 24.33
CA VAL A 87 -1.69 -8.79 25.15
C VAL A 87 -2.38 -10.16 25.15
N SER A 88 -2.10 -11.02 24.17
CA SER A 88 -2.56 -12.42 24.15
C SER A 88 -1.70 -13.34 25.03
N GLY A 89 -0.57 -12.85 25.55
CA GLY A 89 0.38 -13.63 26.34
C GLY A 89 1.29 -14.54 25.50
N ASP A 90 1.30 -14.37 24.18
CA ASP A 90 2.18 -15.09 23.25
C ASP A 90 3.58 -14.44 23.16
N ASP A 91 3.73 -13.22 23.68
CA ASP A 91 4.99 -12.48 23.78
C ASP A 91 5.19 -11.89 25.18
N GLY A 92 6.44 -11.56 25.51
CA GLY A 92 6.80 -10.78 26.70
C GLY A 92 7.32 -9.39 26.32
N GLU A 93 7.31 -8.43 27.25
CA GLU A 93 7.70 -7.03 26.98
C GLU A 93 9.09 -6.89 26.33
N ASP A 94 10.10 -7.64 26.81
CA ASP A 94 11.45 -7.62 26.23
C ASP A 94 11.44 -8.07 24.76
N SER A 95 10.68 -9.12 24.45
CA SER A 95 10.58 -9.67 23.10
C SER A 95 9.72 -8.78 22.20
N PHE A 96 8.67 -8.15 22.74
CA PHE A 96 7.88 -7.13 22.06
C PHE A 96 8.78 -5.99 21.57
N HIS A 97 9.59 -5.38 22.44
CA HIS A 97 10.44 -4.26 22.06
C HIS A 97 11.51 -4.64 21.03
N LYS A 98 12.13 -5.82 21.21
CA LYS A 98 13.14 -6.32 20.26
C LYS A 98 12.53 -6.54 18.87
N ARG A 99 11.43 -7.31 18.79
CA ARG A 99 10.79 -7.65 17.52
C ARG A 99 10.16 -6.45 16.83
N LEU A 100 9.57 -5.53 17.60
CA LEU A 100 9.05 -4.28 17.06
C LEU A 100 10.17 -3.50 16.39
N LYS A 101 11.33 -3.34 17.05
CA LYS A 101 12.47 -2.66 16.46
C LYS A 101 12.94 -3.33 15.16
N ASP A 102 13.14 -4.65 15.19
CA ASP A 102 13.62 -5.42 14.03
C ASP A 102 12.65 -5.28 12.83
N ASP A 103 11.34 -5.33 13.06
CA ASP A 103 10.33 -5.14 12.00
C ASP A 103 10.30 -3.72 11.45
N LEU A 104 10.42 -2.71 12.31
CA LEU A 104 10.45 -1.31 11.87
C LEU A 104 11.68 -1.03 10.99
N GLU A 105 12.84 -1.55 11.37
CA GLU A 105 14.06 -1.49 10.54
C GLU A 105 13.86 -2.24 9.21
N GLY A 106 13.15 -3.36 9.22
CA GLY A 106 12.75 -4.09 8.01
C GLY A 106 11.86 -3.27 7.07
N ILE A 107 10.88 -2.54 7.61
CA ILE A 107 10.03 -1.62 6.83
C ILE A 107 10.86 -0.49 6.21
N GLU A 108 11.75 0.14 6.99
CA GLU A 108 12.62 1.20 6.47
C GLU A 108 13.53 0.70 5.34
N LEU A 109 14.11 -0.49 5.50
CA LEU A 109 14.92 -1.10 4.45
C LEU A 109 14.10 -1.38 3.19
N LYS A 110 12.88 -1.90 3.35
CA LYS A 110 11.97 -2.15 2.23
C LYS A 110 11.60 -0.86 1.51
N MET A 111 11.33 0.22 2.24
CA MET A 111 11.04 1.55 1.66
C MET A 111 12.22 2.06 0.83
N LYS A 112 13.44 1.98 1.36
CA LYS A 112 14.66 2.37 0.62
C LYS A 112 14.81 1.57 -0.68
N GLN A 113 14.62 0.24 -0.62
CA GLN A 113 14.69 -0.62 -1.80
C GLN A 113 13.61 -0.30 -2.83
N LEU A 114 12.40 0.07 -2.39
CA LEU A 114 11.34 0.51 -3.30
C LEU A 114 11.72 1.82 -3.98
N GLU A 115 12.20 2.82 -3.24
CA GLU A 115 12.64 4.10 -3.83
C GLU A 115 13.80 3.91 -4.83
N GLU A 116 14.82 3.12 -4.48
CA GLU A 116 15.95 2.80 -5.36
C GLU A 116 15.51 2.15 -6.68
N ARG A 117 14.44 1.36 -6.64
CA ARG A 117 13.86 0.71 -7.82
C ARG A 117 12.74 1.51 -8.47
N ASN A 118 12.55 2.76 -8.07
CA ASN A 118 11.46 3.62 -8.52
C ASN A 118 10.08 2.94 -8.35
N TRP A 119 9.91 2.20 -7.27
CA TRP A 119 8.75 1.40 -6.88
C TRP A 119 8.43 0.20 -7.80
N TYR A 120 9.41 -0.27 -8.59
CA TYR A 120 9.31 -1.48 -9.43
C TYR A 120 10.04 -2.69 -8.86
N ILE A 121 9.46 -3.88 -9.03
CA ILE A 121 10.16 -5.17 -8.86
C ILE A 121 9.78 -6.05 -10.05
N GLY A 122 10.32 -5.74 -11.22
CA GLY A 122 10.23 -6.55 -12.43
C GLY A 122 11.44 -6.25 -13.31
N GLU A 123 11.89 -7.23 -14.10
CA GLU A 123 12.93 -7.00 -15.10
C GLU A 123 12.51 -5.79 -15.96
N LYS A 124 13.44 -4.85 -16.20
CA LYS A 124 13.25 -3.89 -17.29
C LYS A 124 12.89 -4.71 -18.51
N ARG A 125 11.63 -4.61 -19.00
CA ARG A 125 11.35 -5.03 -20.36
C ARG A 125 12.22 -4.12 -21.23
N GLU A 126 13.37 -4.63 -21.66
CA GLU A 126 14.11 -4.04 -22.77
C GLU A 126 13.08 -3.92 -23.90
N LYS A 127 12.82 -2.69 -24.32
CA LYS A 127 12.01 -2.45 -25.50
C LYS A 127 12.84 -2.97 -26.67
N GLU A 128 12.46 -4.15 -27.18
CA GLU A 128 12.79 -4.59 -28.55
C GLU A 128 12.22 -3.60 -29.58
#